data_AF-A0AAE1FXL1-F1
#
_entry.id   AF-A0AAE1FXL1-F1
#
_cell.length_a   1.000
_cell.length_b   1.000
_cell.length_c   1.000
_cell.angle_alpha   90.00
_cell.angle_beta   90.00
_cell.angle_gamma   90.00
#
_symmetry.space_group_name_H-M   'P 1'
#
loop_
_entity.id
_entity.type
_entity.pdbx_description
1 polymer ?
#
loop_
_entity_poly.entity_id
_entity_poly.type
_entity_poly.pdbx_seq_one_letter_code
_entity_poly.pdbx_strand_id
1 'polypeptide(L)'
;MSQTQSKLKSRYDVKSQHRAFAPGQKVLLFLPVHGNPLASKFSGPYVISHKVTDLNYVVHTPDRRKNCQLVHIDQIKPYFERQLEEDQNTAFVNDERPVNILNKVSVDRVHHEVEDSCVAEKVDIPSPRGNPSNSHILSNFNEYV
;
A
#
# COMPACT_ATOMS: atom_id res chain seq x y z
N MET A 1 -21.55 -22.92 -11.35
CA MET A 1 -20.48 -22.28 -10.54
C MET A 1 -19.08 -22.33 -11.19
N SER A 2 -18.58 -23.50 -11.63
CA SER A 2 -17.18 -23.66 -12.12
C SER A 2 -16.81 -22.81 -13.36
N GLN A 3 -17.71 -22.71 -14.36
CA GLN A 3 -17.43 -21.92 -15.57
C GLN A 3 -17.27 -20.42 -15.28
N THR A 4 -18.07 -19.87 -14.37
CA THR A 4 -17.99 -18.46 -13.97
C THR A 4 -16.68 -18.17 -13.23
N GLN A 5 -16.30 -19.03 -12.28
CA GLN A 5 -15.03 -18.90 -11.54
C GLN A 5 -13.81 -18.93 -12.49
N SER A 6 -13.84 -19.80 -13.50
CA SER A 6 -12.77 -19.90 -14.51
C SER A 6 -12.63 -18.62 -15.34
N LYS A 7 -13.76 -18.04 -15.78
CA LYS A 7 -13.77 -16.77 -16.51
C LYS A 7 -13.25 -15.62 -15.65
N LEU A 8 -13.64 -15.56 -14.38
CA LEU A 8 -13.18 -14.51 -13.44
C LEU A 8 -11.67 -14.60 -13.19
N LYS A 9 -11.15 -15.81 -12.96
CA LYS A 9 -9.71 -16.06 -12.80
C LYS A 9 -8.93 -15.59 -14.02
N SER A 10 -9.35 -16.00 -15.22
CA SER A 10 -8.70 -15.58 -16.47
C SER A 10 -8.65 -14.05 -16.60
N ARG A 11 -9.75 -13.35 -16.29
CA ARG A 11 -9.77 -11.87 -16.38
C ARG A 11 -8.88 -11.19 -15.35
N TYR A 12 -8.80 -11.75 -14.14
CA TYR A 12 -7.95 -11.21 -13.08
C TYR A 12 -6.46 -11.43 -13.39
N ASP A 13 -6.09 -12.64 -13.81
CA ASP A 13 -4.69 -13.03 -14.01
C ASP A 13 -4.05 -12.31 -15.21
N VAL A 14 -4.82 -11.89 -16.22
CA VAL A 14 -4.32 -11.19 -17.44
C VAL A 14 -3.48 -9.95 -17.13
N LYS A 15 -3.78 -9.22 -16.05
CA LYS A 15 -3.04 -8.01 -15.66
C LYS A 15 -2.11 -8.23 -14.46
N SER A 16 -2.02 -9.46 -13.97
CA SER A 16 -1.11 -9.80 -12.89
C SER A 16 0.33 -9.70 -13.38
N GLN A 17 1.18 -9.03 -12.61
CA GLN A 17 2.58 -8.85 -12.92
C GLN A 17 3.41 -9.31 -11.73
N HIS A 18 4.53 -9.97 -12.02
CA HIS A 18 5.51 -10.27 -11.00
C HIS A 18 6.16 -8.97 -10.53
N ARG A 19 6.03 -8.67 -9.24
CA ARG A 19 6.63 -7.50 -8.59
C ARG A 19 7.48 -7.98 -7.44
N ALA A 20 8.59 -7.31 -7.20
CA ALA A 20 9.46 -7.58 -6.07
C ALA A 20 10.09 -6.28 -5.60
N PHE A 21 10.37 -6.20 -4.31
CA PHE A 21 10.98 -5.02 -3.71
C PHE A 21 12.14 -5.43 -2.81
N ALA A 22 13.18 -4.60 -2.77
CA ALA A 22 14.35 -4.83 -1.93
C ALA A 22 14.22 -4.12 -0.57
N PRO A 23 14.83 -4.66 0.51
CA PRO A 23 14.99 -3.91 1.75
C PRO A 23 15.73 -2.60 1.48
N GLY A 24 15.33 -1.51 2.14
CA GLY A 24 15.86 -0.16 1.92
C GLY A 24 15.20 0.61 0.77
N GLN A 25 14.39 -0.02 -0.08
CA GLN A 25 13.70 0.66 -1.18
C GLN A 25 12.59 1.59 -0.67
N LYS A 26 12.50 2.79 -1.24
CA LYS A 26 11.42 3.75 -0.99
C LYS A 26 10.16 3.34 -1.74
N VAL A 27 9.04 3.32 -1.04
CA VAL A 27 7.73 2.91 -1.55
C VAL A 27 6.60 3.79 -1.03
N LEU A 28 5.49 3.79 -1.77
CA LEU A 28 4.22 4.35 -1.34
C LEU A 28 3.31 3.23 -0.85
N LEU A 29 2.56 3.51 0.22
CA LEU A 29 1.67 2.54 0.86
C LEU A 29 0.21 2.99 0.77
N PHE A 30 -0.68 2.08 0.37
CA PHE A 30 -2.11 2.32 0.30
C PHE A 30 -2.75 2.23 1.68
N LEU A 31 -3.09 3.39 2.24
CA LEU A 31 -3.58 3.51 3.61
C LEU A 31 -4.98 4.13 3.67
N PRO A 32 -5.83 3.71 4.62
CA PRO A 32 -7.11 4.37 4.87
C PRO A 32 -6.91 5.81 5.35
N VAL A 33 -7.84 6.68 4.98
CA VAL A 33 -7.88 8.08 5.42
C VAL A 33 -8.69 8.17 6.71
N HIS A 34 -8.14 8.85 7.72
CA HIS A 34 -8.88 9.07 8.97
C HIS A 34 -10.10 9.96 8.72
N GLY A 35 -11.25 9.60 9.30
CA GLY A 35 -12.49 10.37 9.16
C GLY A 35 -13.33 10.06 7.90
N ASN A 36 -12.81 9.29 6.93
CA ASN A 36 -13.61 8.78 5.82
C ASN A 36 -13.37 7.27 5.63
N PRO A 37 -14.26 6.41 6.18
CA PRO A 37 -14.06 4.95 6.20
C PRO A 37 -13.89 4.29 4.83
N LEU A 38 -14.43 4.91 3.77
CA LEU A 38 -14.35 4.37 2.41
C LEU A 38 -13.21 4.99 1.59
N ALA A 39 -12.54 6.02 2.10
CA ALA A 39 -11.43 6.65 1.41
C ALA A 39 -10.08 6.06 1.83
N SER A 40 -9.23 5.86 0.84
CA SER A 40 -7.86 5.40 1.00
C SER A 40 -6.97 6.10 -0.01
N LYS A 41 -5.71 6.31 0.35
CA LYS A 41 -4.75 7.02 -0.49
C LYS A 41 -3.37 6.40 -0.37
N PHE A 42 -2.57 6.55 -1.41
CA PHE A 42 -1.14 6.28 -1.34
C PHE A 42 -0.46 7.36 -0.49
N SER A 43 0.25 6.95 0.55
CA SER A 43 0.99 7.81 1.47
C SER A 43 2.45 7.34 1.56
N GLY A 44 3.37 8.21 1.98
CA GLY A 44 4.81 7.92 2.02
C GLY A 44 5.61 8.85 1.10
N PRO A 45 6.93 8.88 1.23
CA PRO A 45 7.77 7.68 1.07
C PRO A 45 8.02 6.92 2.36
N TYR A 46 7.82 5.61 2.31
CA TYR A 46 8.19 4.68 3.37
C TYR A 46 9.29 3.75 2.89
N VAL A 47 9.99 3.13 3.84
CA VAL A 47 11.12 2.24 3.53
C VAL A 47 10.73 0.81 3.87
N ILE A 48 11.05 -0.12 2.96
CA ILE A 48 10.90 -1.55 3.23
C ILE A 48 11.99 -1.98 4.20
N SER A 49 11.58 -2.57 5.32
CA SER A 49 12.51 -3.17 6.28
C SER A 49 13.03 -4.50 5.74
N HIS A 50 12.15 -5.47 5.49
CA HIS A 50 12.50 -6.78 4.97
C HIS A 50 11.30 -7.50 4.35
N LYS A 51 11.59 -8.53 3.55
CA LYS A 51 10.61 -9.43 2.93
C LYS A 51 10.29 -10.59 3.88
N VAL A 52 9.02 -10.82 4.16
CA VAL A 52 8.55 -11.93 5.02
C VAL A 52 8.16 -13.13 4.17
N THR A 53 7.38 -12.88 3.11
CA THR A 53 7.04 -13.88 2.10
C THR A 53 7.11 -13.26 0.71
N ASP A 54 6.85 -14.02 -0.35
CA ASP A 54 6.80 -13.50 -1.72
C ASP A 54 5.86 -12.31 -1.91
N LEU A 55 4.78 -12.28 -1.14
CA LEU A 55 3.75 -11.27 -1.24
C LEU A 55 3.69 -10.33 -0.03
N ASN A 56 4.36 -10.64 1.09
CA ASN A 56 4.26 -9.85 2.32
C ASN A 56 5.60 -9.23 2.72
N TYR A 57 5.58 -7.95 3.03
CA TYR A 57 6.74 -7.14 3.39
C TYR A 57 6.48 -6.38 4.69
N VAL A 58 7.52 -6.16 5.47
CA VAL A 58 7.46 -5.22 6.61
C VAL A 58 7.92 -3.85 6.13
N VAL A 59 7.08 -2.84 6.36
CA VAL A 59 7.34 -1.45 5.97
C VAL A 59 7.43 -0.58 7.21
N HIS A 60 8.45 0.29 7.26
CA HIS A 60 8.65 1.25 8.34
C HIS A 60 7.76 2.49 8.12
N THR A 61 6.82 2.72 9.03
CA THR A 61 5.84 3.80 9.00
C THR A 61 5.82 4.57 10.32
N PRO A 62 6.78 5.51 10.54
CA PRO A 62 6.91 6.22 11.80
C PRO A 62 5.78 7.23 12.06
N ASP A 63 5.05 7.64 11.02
CA ASP A 63 3.91 8.57 11.09
C ASP A 63 2.63 7.92 11.67
N ARG A 64 2.69 6.65 12.08
CA ARG A 64 1.52 5.88 12.50
C ARG A 64 1.76 5.26 13.88
N ARG A 65 0.66 4.88 14.56
CA ARG A 65 0.72 4.19 15.86
C ARG A 65 1.60 2.93 15.84
N LYS A 66 1.67 2.25 14.70
CA LYS A 66 2.59 1.13 14.49
C LYS A 66 3.74 1.61 13.63
N ASN A 67 4.92 1.72 14.23
CA ASN A 67 6.15 2.17 13.57
C ASN A 67 6.58 1.21 12.45
N CYS A 68 6.12 -0.04 12.50
CA CYS A 68 6.25 -1.03 11.42
C CYS A 68 4.92 -1.74 11.20
N GLN A 69 4.66 -2.14 9.95
CA GLN A 69 3.48 -2.94 9.61
C GLN A 69 3.79 -3.96 8.53
N LEU A 70 3.13 -5.12 8.63
CA LEU A 70 3.12 -6.15 7.60
C LEU A 70 2.11 -5.75 6.51
N VAL A 71 2.56 -5.74 5.26
CA VAL A 71 1.80 -5.25 4.12
C VAL A 71 1.88 -6.24 2.97
N HIS A 72 0.76 -6.42 2.26
CA HIS A 72 0.71 -7.17 1.02
C HIS A 72 1.26 -6.36 -0.17
N ILE A 73 1.92 -7.02 -1.11
CA ILE A 73 2.59 -6.40 -2.26
C ILE A 73 1.67 -5.49 -3.10
N ASP A 74 0.37 -5.81 -3.16
CA ASP A 74 -0.64 -5.02 -3.89
C ASP A 74 -0.95 -3.67 -3.24
N GLN A 75 -0.66 -3.51 -1.94
CA GLN A 75 -0.81 -2.24 -1.25
C GLN A 75 0.42 -1.34 -1.43
N ILE A 76 1.46 -1.82 -2.11
CA ILE A 76 2.75 -1.14 -2.27
C ILE A 76 2.92 -0.65 -3.70
N LYS A 77 3.42 0.57 -3.87
CA LYS A 77 3.90 1.11 -5.15
C LYS A 77 5.35 1.57 -5.04
N PRO A 78 6.18 1.43 -6.09
CA PRO A 78 7.50 2.04 -6.10
C PRO A 78 7.38 3.55 -5.97
N TYR A 79 8.24 4.15 -5.15
CA TYR A 79 8.36 5.61 -5.05
C TYR A 79 9.45 6.09 -6.01
N PHE A 80 9.11 7.04 -6.87
CA PHE A 80 10.06 7.71 -7.75
C PHE A 80 10.23 9.14 -7.26
N GLU A 81 11.47 9.51 -6.95
CA GLU A 81 11.80 10.89 -6.59
C GLU A 81 11.62 11.79 -7.80
N ARG A 82 10.99 12.94 -7.56
CA ARG A 82 10.93 13.99 -8.58
C ARG A 82 12.31 14.64 -8.60
N GLN A 83 13.03 14.50 -9.71
CA GLN A 83 14.20 15.34 -9.95
C GLN A 83 13.69 16.77 -10.07
N LEU A 84 13.98 17.59 -9.06
CA LEU A 84 13.90 19.02 -9.19
C LEU A 84 15.17 19.39 -9.94
N GLU A 85 15.05 19.66 -11.24
CA GLU A 85 16.13 20.35 -11.94
C GLU A 85 16.28 21.70 -11.24
N GLU A 86 17.29 21.80 -10.40
CA GLU A 86 17.73 23.09 -9.87
C GLU A 86 18.32 23.83 -11.07
N ASP A 87 17.49 24.68 -11.67
CA ASP A 87 17.85 25.54 -12.82
C ASP A 87 19.06 26.41 -12.47
N GLN A 88 20.27 25.89 -12.66
CA GLN A 88 21.44 26.71 -12.93
C GLN A 88 21.41 27.13 -14.40
N ASN A 89 20.60 28.17 -14.63
CA ASN A 89 20.81 29.22 -15.63
C ASN A 89 20.46 28.95 -17.13
N THR A 90 19.70 29.93 -17.65
CA THR A 90 19.49 30.36 -19.05
C THR A 90 18.65 29.51 -20.02
N ALA A 91 17.43 30.03 -20.24
CA ALA A 91 16.74 30.17 -21.53
C ALA A 91 16.61 28.94 -22.44
N PHE A 92 15.52 28.20 -22.25
CA PHE A 92 14.84 27.54 -23.37
C PHE A 92 13.37 27.94 -23.38
N VAL A 93 12.95 28.38 -24.56
CA VAL A 93 11.71 29.05 -24.90
C VAL A 93 10.57 28.02 -24.99
N ASN A 94 9.48 28.33 -24.28
CA ASN A 94 8.07 27.97 -24.46
C ASN A 94 7.71 26.53 -24.89
N ASP A 95 7.01 25.81 -24.01
CA ASP A 95 5.70 25.25 -24.34
C ASP A 95 4.85 25.03 -23.08
N GLU A 96 3.59 25.41 -23.18
CA GLU A 96 2.70 25.66 -22.04
C GLU A 96 2.20 24.39 -21.33
N ARG A 97 2.30 24.39 -20.00
CA ARG A 97 1.23 24.01 -19.06
C ARG A 97 1.66 24.24 -17.60
N PRO A 98 1.10 25.22 -16.87
CA PRO A 98 1.40 25.39 -15.45
C PRO A 98 0.70 24.29 -14.65
N VAL A 99 1.46 23.36 -14.07
CA VAL A 99 0.91 22.42 -13.08
C VAL A 99 0.92 23.15 -11.73
N ASN A 100 -0.28 23.53 -11.28
CA ASN A 100 -0.52 24.31 -10.06
C ASN A 100 0.28 23.82 -8.84
N ILE A 101 1.05 24.76 -8.28
CA ILE A 101 1.68 24.68 -6.96
C ILE A 101 0.62 24.96 -5.91
N LEU A 102 0.23 23.96 -5.10
CA LEU A 102 -0.27 24.21 -3.75
C LEU A 102 -0.18 22.96 -2.87
N ASN A 103 0.79 22.95 -1.95
CA ASN A 103 0.60 22.65 -0.52
C ASN A 103 1.98 22.55 0.14
N LYS A 104 2.51 23.71 0.57
CA LYS A 104 3.49 23.76 1.65
C LYS A 104 2.72 23.49 2.95
N VAL A 105 2.73 22.26 3.44
CA VAL A 105 2.41 21.98 4.84
C VAL A 105 3.75 21.85 5.56
N SER A 106 4.03 22.82 6.41
CA SER A 106 5.16 22.80 7.33
C SER A 106 5.01 21.59 8.26
N VAL A 107 5.97 20.66 8.19
CA VAL A 107 6.08 19.57 9.17
C VAL A 107 7.09 20.01 10.20
N ASP A 108 6.62 20.45 11.36
CA ASP A 108 7.49 20.69 12.50
C ASP A 108 8.08 19.34 12.95
N ARG A 109 9.39 19.19 12.71
CA ARG A 109 10.17 18.00 13.08
C ARG A 109 10.55 18.09 14.55
N VAL A 110 9.97 17.24 15.39
CA VAL A 110 10.61 16.83 16.65
C VAL A 110 11.35 15.53 16.36
N HIS A 111 12.66 15.62 16.20
CA HIS A 111 13.54 14.45 16.21
C HIS A 111 13.61 13.93 17.65
N HIS A 112 13.01 12.78 17.91
CA HIS A 112 13.37 11.96 19.05
C HIS A 112 13.95 10.66 18.51
N GLU A 113 15.26 10.51 18.64
CA GLU A 113 15.94 9.25 18.36
C GLU A 113 15.48 8.24 19.40
N VAL A 114 14.71 7.25 18.95
CA VAL A 114 14.38 6.08 19.75
C VAL A 114 14.81 4.87 18.93
N GLU A 115 15.74 4.09 19.47
CA GLU A 115 16.21 2.82 18.92
C GLU A 115 15.09 1.77 18.95
N ASP A 116 14.13 1.87 18.04
CA ASP A 116 13.09 0.86 17.90
C ASP A 116 13.51 -0.17 16.86
N SER A 117 14.27 -1.17 17.30
CA SER A 117 14.51 -2.37 16.51
C SER A 117 13.16 -2.96 16.06
N CYS A 118 13.02 -3.21 14.76
CA CYS A 118 11.79 -3.75 14.19
C CYS A 118 11.67 -5.24 14.56
N VAL A 119 11.34 -5.56 15.81
CA VAL A 119 11.08 -6.94 16.21
C VAL A 119 9.69 -7.30 15.69
N ALA A 120 9.65 -8.25 14.76
CA ALA A 120 8.41 -8.93 14.41
C ALA A 120 7.98 -9.74 15.64
N GLU A 121 7.15 -9.13 16.50
CA GLU A 121 6.45 -9.87 17.54
C GLU A 121 5.63 -10.97 16.83
N LYS A 122 5.88 -12.23 17.20
CA LYS A 122 5.09 -13.36 16.74
C LYS A 122 3.67 -13.17 17.27
N VAL A 123 2.83 -12.50 16.51
CA VAL A 123 1.40 -12.46 16.78
C VAL A 123 0.88 -13.84 16.38
N ASP A 124 0.55 -14.68 17.36
CA ASP A 124 -0.35 -15.81 17.14
C ASP A 124 -1.67 -15.24 16.64
N ILE A 125 -1.85 -15.22 15.31
CA ILE A 125 -3.10 -14.78 14.70
C ILE A 125 -4.12 -15.85 15.06
N PRO A 126 -5.14 -15.56 15.90
CA PRO A 126 -6.21 -16.53 16.11
C PRO A 126 -6.84 -16.78 14.73
N SER A 127 -6.79 -18.02 14.27
CA SER A 127 -7.53 -18.45 13.09
C SER A 127 -8.98 -18.00 13.28
N PRO A 128 -9.55 -17.17 12.39
CA PRO A 128 -10.94 -16.78 12.52
C PRO A 128 -11.79 -17.98 12.13
N ARG A 129 -11.93 -18.95 13.05
CA ARG A 129 -12.97 -19.99 12.98
C ARG A 129 -14.28 -19.40 13.50
N GLY A 130 -14.67 -18.27 12.95
CA GLY A 130 -16.06 -17.84 12.96
C GLY A 130 -16.66 -18.30 11.64
N ASN A 131 -17.46 -19.37 11.67
CA ASN A 131 -18.34 -19.65 10.54
C ASN A 131 -19.15 -18.37 10.30
N PRO A 132 -19.14 -17.77 9.09
CA PRO A 132 -19.93 -16.59 8.85
C PRO A 132 -21.41 -16.96 9.06
N SER A 133 -22.07 -16.30 10.00
CA SER A 133 -23.49 -16.52 10.36
C SER A 133 -24.47 -16.34 9.19
N ASN A 134 -23.96 -15.90 8.03
CA ASN A 134 -24.69 -15.71 6.79
C ASN A 134 -24.66 -16.96 5.87
N SER A 135 -24.15 -18.11 6.32
CA SER A 135 -24.16 -19.35 5.52
C SER A 135 -25.56 -19.76 5.04
N HIS A 136 -26.61 -19.41 5.80
CA HIS A 136 -28.02 -19.63 5.44
C HIS A 136 -28.48 -18.80 4.23
N ILE A 137 -27.74 -17.76 3.81
CA ILE A 137 -28.08 -16.97 2.61
C ILE A 137 -27.65 -17.73 1.33
N LEU A 138 -26.68 -18.65 1.44
CA LEU A 138 -26.18 -19.42 0.30
C LEU A 138 -26.90 -20.77 0.10
N SER A 139 -27.67 -21.25 1.07
CA SER A 139 -28.48 -22.48 0.93
C SER A 139 -29.64 -22.32 -0.05
N ASN A 140 -30.15 -21.10 -0.22
CA ASN A 140 -31.32 -20.83 -1.08
C ASN A 140 -30.95 -20.63 -2.56
N PHE A 141 -29.67 -20.68 -2.92
CA PHE A 141 -29.25 -20.54 -4.31
C PHE A 141 -29.52 -21.79 -5.17
N ASN A 142 -29.81 -22.94 -4.58
CA ASN A 142 -30.16 -24.16 -5.30
C ASN A 142 -31.65 -24.28 -5.64
N GLU A 143 -32.49 -23.32 -5.24
CA GLU A 143 -33.94 -23.36 -5.49
C GLU A 143 -34.36 -22.61 -6.77
N TYR A 144 -33.40 -22.03 -7.49
CA TYR A 144 -33.60 -21.35 -8.78
C TYR A 144 -32.74 -21.98 -9.91
N VAL A 145 -32.83 -23.30 -10.08
CA VAL A 145 -32.38 -24.02 -11.27
C VAL A 145 -33.52 -24.88 -11.78
#